data_AF-A0A7S3HJY4-F1
#
_entry.id   AF-A0A7S3HJY4-F1
#
_cell.length_a   1.000
_cell.length_b   1.000
_cell.length_c   1.000
_cell.angle_alpha   90.00
_cell.angle_beta   90.00
_cell.angle_gamma   90.00
#
_symmetry.space_group_name_H-M   'P 1'
#
loop_
_entity.id
_entity.type
_entity.pdbx_description
1 polymer ?
#
loop_
_entity_poly.entity_id
_entity_poly.type
_entity_poly.pdbx_seq_one_letter_code
_entity_poly.pdbx_strand_id
1 'polypeptide(L)'
;GGGKRKGSFAMYLEPWHGDVFDFLELKKNHGKEEQRARDLFYALWIPDLFMQRVKDNADWTLFCPNEVYDAETGKGLMDVWGDEFESMYKKFEAAGKGLKTVKAQQLWFRVLESQMETGTPYMLYKDHCNRKSNQQNLGTIHCSNLCTEIIEYTSPDEVAVCNLASIALNTFASEDCSYDFKGLYDVTKVATRNLNKVINLNYYPVKEARNANMKHRPIGLGVQGLADAYMIMRFPFESEKAKQLNIDVFETMYFAACEASCELAARDGPYETYEGSPASKGQLQFDLWGVKPTSGRW
;
A
#
# COMPACT_ATOMS: atom_id res chain seq x y z
N GLY A 1 13.93 -23.77 14.50
CA GLY A 1 12.57 -23.52 15.03
C GLY A 1 12.69 -22.71 16.29
N GLY A 2 12.54 -21.39 16.19
CA GLY A 2 12.71 -20.48 17.32
C GLY A 2 11.36 -20.15 17.94
N GLY A 3 11.15 -20.54 19.21
CA GLY A 3 9.98 -20.18 20.02
C GLY A 3 9.94 -18.69 20.39
N LYS A 4 10.16 -17.79 19.43
CA LYS A 4 10.14 -16.33 19.59
C LYS A 4 9.08 -15.74 18.66
N ARG A 5 7.94 -15.38 19.27
CA ARG A 5 6.76 -14.67 18.69
C ARG A 5 5.87 -15.55 17.79
N LYS A 6 4.56 -15.48 18.01
CA LYS A 6 3.55 -16.04 17.09
C LYS A 6 3.73 -15.37 15.71
N GLY A 7 3.58 -16.14 14.63
CA GLY A 7 3.53 -15.58 13.27
C GLY A 7 2.42 -14.54 13.15
N SER A 8 2.66 -13.49 12.37
CA SER A 8 1.69 -12.41 12.16
C SER A 8 1.41 -12.29 10.67
N PHE A 9 0.18 -12.62 10.27
CA PHE A 9 -0.25 -12.56 8.88
C PHE A 9 -1.48 -11.64 8.78
N ALA A 10 -1.46 -10.73 7.81
CA ALA A 10 -2.63 -9.95 7.42
C ALA A 10 -3.24 -10.59 6.17
N MET A 11 -4.49 -10.99 6.27
CA MET A 11 -5.27 -11.52 5.16
C MET A 11 -5.96 -10.37 4.44
N TYR A 12 -5.77 -10.28 3.13
CA TYR A 12 -6.41 -9.28 2.27
C TYR A 12 -7.53 -9.94 1.48
N LEU A 13 -8.72 -9.33 1.50
CA LEU A 13 -9.87 -9.80 0.73
C LEU A 13 -10.53 -8.63 0.00
N GLU A 14 -10.90 -8.83 -1.26
CA GLU A 14 -11.72 -7.85 -1.99
C GLU A 14 -13.21 -8.00 -1.62
N PRO A 15 -13.97 -6.90 -1.45
CA PRO A 15 -15.31 -6.95 -0.89
C PRO A 15 -16.38 -7.59 -1.81
N TRP A 16 -16.03 -7.97 -3.04
CA TRP A 16 -16.90 -8.74 -3.93
C TRP A 16 -16.86 -10.25 -3.66
N HIS A 17 -15.96 -10.73 -2.82
CA HIS A 17 -15.83 -12.17 -2.56
C HIS A 17 -17.09 -12.74 -1.86
N GLY A 18 -17.52 -13.95 -2.25
CA GLY A 18 -18.67 -14.66 -1.68
C GLY A 18 -18.66 -14.74 -0.15
N ASP A 19 -17.48 -14.97 0.43
CA ASP A 19 -17.30 -15.18 1.87
C ASP A 19 -16.98 -13.89 2.65
N VAL A 20 -17.14 -12.70 2.05
CA VAL A 20 -16.75 -11.43 2.70
C VAL A 20 -17.46 -11.19 4.05
N PHE A 21 -18.71 -11.65 4.19
CA PHE A 21 -19.43 -11.50 5.46
C PHE A 21 -18.81 -12.35 6.57
N ASP A 22 -18.48 -13.61 6.29
CA ASP A 22 -17.84 -14.49 7.27
C ASP A 22 -16.42 -14.04 7.59
N PHE A 23 -15.69 -13.52 6.59
CA PHE A 23 -14.38 -12.92 6.77
C PHE A 23 -14.37 -11.79 7.83
N LEU A 24 -15.42 -10.96 7.85
CA LEU A 24 -15.59 -9.87 8.83
C LEU A 24 -15.88 -10.37 10.26
N GLU A 25 -16.27 -11.63 10.42
CA GLU A 25 -16.58 -12.25 11.72
C GLU A 25 -15.35 -12.95 12.34
N LEU A 26 -14.33 -13.27 11.55
CA LEU A 26 -13.22 -14.16 11.95
C LEU A 26 -12.42 -13.67 13.17
N LYS A 27 -12.35 -12.35 13.40
CA LYS A 27 -11.63 -11.75 14.53
C LYS A 27 -12.50 -11.49 15.77
N LYS A 28 -13.82 -11.59 15.66
CA LYS A 28 -14.72 -11.28 16.77
C LYS A 28 -14.51 -12.24 17.94
N ASN A 29 -14.66 -11.73 19.16
CA ASN A 29 -14.45 -12.53 20.37
C ASN A 29 -15.58 -13.53 20.61
N HIS A 30 -16.83 -13.13 20.35
CA HIS A 30 -18.00 -14.00 20.46
C HIS A 30 -18.22 -14.84 19.18
N GLY A 31 -19.04 -15.89 19.29
CA GLY A 31 -19.34 -16.84 18.21
C GLY A 31 -18.67 -18.20 18.40
N LYS A 32 -18.86 -19.10 17.42
CA LYS A 32 -18.36 -20.48 17.46
C LYS A 32 -16.86 -20.51 17.15
N GLU A 33 -16.08 -21.27 17.90
CA GLU A 33 -14.61 -21.32 17.74
C GLU A 33 -14.17 -21.81 16.36
N GLU A 34 -14.89 -22.77 15.78
CA GLU A 34 -14.66 -23.28 14.43
C GLU A 34 -14.88 -22.24 13.32
N GLN A 35 -15.45 -21.07 13.63
CA GLN A 35 -15.69 -19.96 12.72
C GLN A 35 -14.78 -18.76 13.01
N ARG A 36 -13.66 -18.96 13.71
CA ARG A 36 -12.79 -17.87 14.16
C ARG A 36 -11.32 -18.15 13.85
N ALA A 37 -10.59 -17.07 13.59
CA ALA A 37 -9.14 -17.08 13.38
C ALA A 37 -8.52 -15.80 13.96
N ARG A 38 -8.65 -15.63 15.28
CA ARG A 38 -8.37 -14.38 16.01
C ARG A 38 -6.89 -13.97 16.04
N ASP A 39 -5.98 -14.93 15.86
CA ASP A 39 -4.53 -14.67 15.82
C ASP A 39 -4.09 -14.00 14.49
N LEU A 40 -4.96 -13.91 13.48
CA LEU A 40 -4.68 -13.23 12.21
C LEU A 40 -5.10 -11.75 12.24
N PHE A 41 -4.60 -11.00 11.26
CA PHE A 41 -5.04 -9.66 10.93
C PHE A 41 -5.85 -9.69 9.64
N TYR A 42 -6.77 -8.74 9.48
CA TYR A 42 -7.72 -8.71 8.37
C TYR A 42 -7.69 -7.35 7.71
N ALA A 43 -7.75 -7.32 6.38
CA ALA A 43 -7.71 -6.13 5.57
C ALA A 43 -8.66 -6.28 4.38
N LEU A 44 -9.30 -5.18 3.99
CA LEU A 44 -10.07 -5.10 2.76
C LEU A 44 -9.25 -4.40 1.69
N TRP A 45 -9.23 -5.00 0.50
CA TRP A 45 -8.66 -4.45 -0.73
C TRP A 45 -9.79 -3.95 -1.61
N ILE A 46 -10.11 -2.66 -1.49
CA ILE A 46 -11.40 -2.09 -1.87
C ILE A 46 -11.31 -1.43 -3.25
N PRO A 47 -12.09 -1.88 -4.25
CA PRO A 47 -12.23 -1.17 -5.52
C PRO A 47 -13.09 0.09 -5.35
N ASP A 48 -12.82 1.12 -6.14
CA ASP A 48 -13.53 2.41 -6.18
C ASP A 48 -15.03 2.17 -6.41
N LEU A 49 -15.39 1.19 -7.26
CA LEU A 49 -16.78 0.81 -7.54
C LEU A 49 -17.56 0.42 -6.29
N PHE A 50 -16.95 -0.29 -5.33
CA PHE A 50 -17.66 -0.65 -4.10
C PHE A 50 -18.05 0.60 -3.32
N MET A 51 -17.11 1.54 -3.15
CA MET A 51 -17.37 2.80 -2.46
C MET A 51 -18.42 3.65 -3.18
N GLN A 52 -18.40 3.67 -4.52
CA GLN A 52 -19.43 4.33 -5.33
C GLN A 52 -20.81 3.70 -5.08
N ARG A 53 -20.91 2.37 -5.09
CA ARG A 53 -22.19 1.68 -4.83
C ARG A 53 -22.70 1.86 -3.40
N VAL A 54 -21.82 1.95 -2.40
CA VAL A 54 -22.18 2.29 -1.02
C VAL A 54 -22.78 3.70 -0.96
N LYS A 55 -22.14 4.68 -1.60
CA LYS A 55 -22.60 6.07 -1.65
C LYS A 55 -23.98 6.19 -2.30
N ASP A 56 -24.19 5.48 -3.41
CA ASP A 56 -25.44 5.54 -4.19
C ASP A 56 -26.55 4.63 -3.64
N ASN A 57 -26.30 3.90 -2.54
CA ASN A 57 -27.19 2.86 -2.00
C ASN A 57 -27.60 1.80 -3.05
N ALA A 58 -26.66 1.47 -3.93
CA ALA A 58 -26.85 0.51 -5.01
C ALA A 58 -26.69 -0.93 -4.51
N ASP A 59 -27.06 -1.87 -5.38
CA ASP A 59 -26.84 -3.30 -5.15
C ASP A 59 -25.37 -3.66 -5.33
N TRP A 60 -24.90 -4.68 -4.63
CA TRP A 60 -23.55 -5.22 -4.70
C TRP A 60 -23.61 -6.73 -4.83
N THR A 61 -23.02 -7.26 -5.90
CA THR A 61 -22.98 -8.70 -6.18
C THR A 61 -21.71 -9.33 -5.64
N LEU A 62 -21.89 -10.47 -4.98
CA LEU A 62 -20.82 -11.31 -4.48
C LEU A 62 -20.57 -12.47 -5.44
N PHE A 63 -19.31 -12.85 -5.61
CA PHE A 63 -18.87 -13.83 -6.59
C PHE A 63 -17.94 -14.89 -5.99
N CYS A 64 -17.97 -16.08 -6.62
CA CYS A 64 -16.93 -17.10 -6.44
C CYS A 64 -15.82 -16.83 -7.46
N PRO A 65 -14.55 -16.64 -7.05
CA PRO A 65 -13.46 -16.34 -7.99
C PRO A 65 -13.28 -17.40 -9.09
N ASN A 66 -13.61 -18.66 -8.82
CA ASN A 66 -13.59 -19.74 -9.82
C ASN A 66 -14.61 -19.53 -10.95
N GLU A 67 -15.76 -18.92 -10.65
CA GLU A 67 -16.84 -18.69 -11.61
C GLU A 67 -16.64 -17.39 -12.42
N VAL A 68 -16.00 -16.39 -11.80
CA VAL A 68 -15.71 -15.07 -12.40
C VAL A 68 -14.30 -14.96 -12.95
N TYR A 69 -14.00 -15.88 -13.86
CA TYR A 69 -12.78 -15.92 -14.65
C TYR A 69 -13.11 -15.75 -16.13
N ASP A 70 -12.33 -14.91 -16.82
CA ASP A 70 -12.38 -14.76 -18.27
C ASP A 70 -11.32 -15.69 -18.90
N ALA A 71 -11.81 -16.77 -19.51
CA ALA A 71 -10.96 -17.80 -20.11
C ALA A 71 -10.20 -17.32 -21.37
N GLU A 72 -10.66 -16.25 -22.02
CA GLU A 72 -9.99 -15.71 -23.21
C GLU A 72 -8.77 -14.88 -22.81
N THR A 73 -8.91 -14.04 -21.79
CA THR A 73 -7.82 -13.18 -21.31
C THR A 73 -6.97 -13.85 -20.24
N GLY A 74 -7.45 -14.94 -19.65
CA GLY A 74 -6.81 -15.63 -18.54
C GLY A 74 -6.83 -14.85 -17.22
N LYS A 75 -7.78 -13.91 -17.05
CA LYS A 75 -7.86 -12.97 -15.91
C LYS A 75 -9.20 -13.10 -15.18
N GLY A 76 -9.17 -12.94 -13.86
CA GLY A 76 -10.34 -12.73 -13.02
C GLY A 76 -10.41 -11.32 -12.45
N LEU A 77 -11.39 -11.07 -11.58
CA LEU A 77 -11.61 -9.77 -10.93
C LEU A 77 -10.41 -9.29 -10.09
N MET A 78 -9.61 -10.21 -9.54
CA MET A 78 -8.42 -9.86 -8.77
C MET A 78 -7.27 -9.35 -9.66
N ASP A 79 -7.22 -9.78 -10.92
CA ASP A 79 -6.11 -9.49 -11.85
C ASP A 79 -6.27 -8.15 -12.59
N VAL A 80 -7.35 -7.41 -12.31
CA VAL A 80 -7.71 -6.13 -12.96
C VAL A 80 -8.10 -5.07 -11.93
N TRP A 81 -7.96 -3.80 -12.27
CA TRP A 81 -8.29 -2.66 -11.39
C TRP A 81 -8.89 -1.50 -12.20
N GLY A 82 -9.47 -0.52 -11.52
CA GLY A 82 -10.08 0.67 -12.14
C GLY A 82 -11.16 0.33 -13.17
N ASP A 83 -11.13 0.99 -14.32
CA ASP A 83 -12.16 0.84 -15.36
C ASP A 83 -12.25 -0.59 -15.92
N GLU A 84 -11.12 -1.30 -16.01
CA GLU A 84 -11.09 -2.71 -16.45
C GLU A 84 -11.82 -3.61 -15.45
N PHE A 85 -11.59 -3.39 -14.14
CA PHE A 85 -12.34 -4.05 -13.08
C PHE A 85 -13.83 -3.75 -13.16
N GLU A 86 -14.21 -2.49 -13.31
CA GLU A 86 -15.62 -2.11 -13.38
C GLU A 86 -16.36 -2.77 -14.53
N SER A 87 -15.75 -2.74 -15.72
CA SER A 87 -16.30 -3.36 -16.92
C SER A 87 -16.47 -4.87 -16.73
N MET A 88 -15.44 -5.55 -16.22
CA MET A 88 -15.46 -6.99 -15.98
C MET A 88 -16.48 -7.39 -14.91
N TYR A 89 -16.56 -6.63 -13.81
CA TYR A 89 -17.54 -6.82 -12.75
C TYR A 89 -18.97 -6.72 -13.28
N LYS A 90 -19.29 -5.65 -14.01
CA LYS A 90 -20.62 -5.42 -14.62
C LYS A 90 -20.96 -6.48 -15.68
N LYS A 91 -19.96 -6.95 -16.46
CA LYS A 91 -20.11 -8.06 -17.40
C LYS A 91 -20.53 -9.36 -16.68
N PHE A 92 -19.89 -9.70 -15.57
CA PHE A 92 -20.24 -10.89 -14.79
C PHE A 92 -21.59 -10.77 -14.08
N GLU A 93 -21.96 -9.57 -13.61
CA GLU A 93 -23.32 -9.32 -13.11
C GLU A 93 -24.36 -9.56 -14.21
N ALA A 94 -24.18 -8.98 -15.40
CA ALA A 94 -25.11 -9.12 -16.52
C ALA A 94 -25.22 -10.57 -17.03
N ALA A 95 -24.12 -11.34 -16.94
CA ALA A 95 -24.08 -12.76 -17.26
C ALA A 95 -24.72 -13.66 -16.17
N GLY A 96 -25.19 -13.09 -15.06
CA GLY A 96 -25.83 -13.85 -13.98
C GLY A 96 -24.88 -14.76 -13.20
N LYS A 97 -23.57 -14.48 -13.20
CA LYS A 97 -22.55 -15.29 -12.51
C LYS A 97 -22.45 -15.01 -11.00
N GLY A 98 -23.31 -14.14 -10.46
CA GLY A 98 -23.33 -13.77 -9.05
C GLY A 98 -23.82 -14.89 -8.15
N LEU A 99 -23.15 -15.11 -7.03
CA LEU A 99 -23.63 -16.02 -5.97
C LEU A 99 -24.83 -15.41 -5.23
N LYS A 100 -24.72 -14.12 -4.93
CA LYS A 100 -25.69 -13.37 -4.12
C LYS A 100 -25.56 -11.90 -4.39
N THR A 101 -26.69 -11.20 -4.44
CA THR A 101 -26.74 -9.73 -4.48
C THR A 101 -27.27 -9.21 -3.16
N VAL A 102 -26.57 -8.24 -2.58
CA VAL A 102 -26.91 -7.55 -1.33
C VAL A 102 -26.98 -6.04 -1.58
N LYS A 103 -27.49 -5.25 -0.64
CA LYS A 103 -27.26 -3.80 -0.68
C LYS A 103 -25.81 -3.50 -0.34
N ALA A 104 -25.15 -2.62 -1.10
CA ALA A 104 -23.77 -2.24 -0.80
C ALA A 104 -23.62 -1.69 0.63
N GLN A 105 -24.59 -0.87 1.08
CA GLN A 105 -24.64 -0.35 2.44
C GLN A 105 -24.79 -1.45 3.50
N GLN A 106 -25.46 -2.57 3.20
CA GLN A 106 -25.56 -3.69 4.14
C GLN A 106 -24.17 -4.28 4.44
N LEU A 107 -23.35 -4.48 3.41
CA LEU A 107 -21.96 -4.93 3.59
C LEU A 107 -21.15 -3.84 4.32
N TRP A 108 -21.31 -2.58 3.94
CA TRP A 108 -20.63 -1.46 4.61
C TRP A 108 -20.92 -1.40 6.12
N PHE A 109 -22.18 -1.56 6.54
CA PHE A 109 -22.52 -1.61 7.96
C PHE A 109 -21.83 -2.78 8.69
N ARG A 110 -21.65 -3.93 8.04
CA ARG A 110 -20.88 -5.05 8.62
C ARG A 110 -19.40 -4.75 8.75
N VAL A 111 -18.81 -4.03 7.80
CA VAL A 111 -17.42 -3.54 7.90
C VAL A 111 -17.28 -2.63 9.11
N LEU A 112 -18.19 -1.66 9.28
CA LEU A 112 -18.17 -0.75 10.42
C LEU A 112 -18.38 -1.47 11.76
N GLU A 113 -19.30 -2.43 11.82
CA GLU A 113 -19.53 -3.26 13.01
C GLU A 113 -18.26 -4.03 13.41
N SER A 114 -17.59 -4.68 12.45
CA SER A 114 -16.33 -5.38 12.71
C SER A 114 -15.24 -4.42 13.21
N GLN A 115 -15.14 -3.21 12.64
CA GLN A 115 -14.19 -2.19 13.07
C GLN A 115 -14.48 -1.67 14.48
N MET A 116 -15.75 -1.45 14.82
CA MET A 116 -16.13 -1.03 16.17
C MET A 116 -15.81 -2.11 17.21
N GLU A 117 -16.00 -3.38 16.87
CA GLU A 117 -15.73 -4.50 17.78
C GLU A 117 -14.24 -4.84 17.91
N THR A 118 -13.46 -4.72 16.83
CA THR A 118 -12.11 -5.31 16.76
C THR A 118 -11.00 -4.35 16.33
N GLY A 119 -11.35 -3.14 15.89
CA GLY A 119 -10.42 -2.20 15.25
C GLY A 119 -9.97 -2.59 13.84
N THR A 120 -10.53 -3.66 13.26
CA THR A 120 -10.20 -4.21 11.93
C THR A 120 -11.50 -4.57 11.17
N PRO A 121 -11.51 -4.72 9.83
CA PRO A 121 -10.37 -4.81 8.93
C PRO A 121 -9.66 -3.48 8.66
N TYR A 122 -8.39 -3.56 8.27
CA TYR A 122 -7.68 -2.45 7.63
C TYR A 122 -8.38 -2.07 6.31
N MET A 123 -8.26 -0.79 5.93
CA MET A 123 -8.93 -0.25 4.75
C MET A 123 -7.89 0.21 3.73
N LEU A 124 -7.85 -0.45 2.59
CA LEU A 124 -6.96 -0.07 1.50
C LEU A 124 -7.74 0.03 0.19
N TYR A 125 -7.44 1.05 -0.60
CA TYR A 125 -8.16 1.35 -1.83
C TYR A 125 -7.36 0.84 -3.04
N LYS A 126 -7.74 -0.36 -3.52
CA LYS A 126 -7.08 -1.12 -4.59
C LYS A 126 -6.72 -0.26 -5.79
N ASP A 127 -7.68 0.51 -6.28
CA ASP A 127 -7.52 1.28 -7.50
C ASP A 127 -6.58 2.47 -7.29
N HIS A 128 -6.61 3.12 -6.14
CA HIS A 128 -5.62 4.15 -5.80
C HIS A 128 -4.22 3.59 -5.63
N CYS A 129 -4.08 2.42 -5.01
CA CYS A 129 -2.80 1.74 -4.85
C CYS A 129 -2.19 1.36 -6.22
N ASN A 130 -2.99 0.77 -7.12
CA ASN A 130 -2.53 0.38 -8.44
C ASN A 130 -2.24 1.57 -9.36
N ARG A 131 -3.17 2.53 -9.46
CA ARG A 131 -3.06 3.72 -10.33
C ARG A 131 -1.83 4.58 -10.03
N LYS A 132 -1.39 4.59 -8.78
CA LYS A 132 -0.33 5.47 -8.27
C LYS A 132 0.90 4.69 -7.81
N SER A 133 1.10 3.47 -8.33
CA SER A 133 2.30 2.70 -8.10
C SER A 133 3.27 2.86 -9.28
N ASN A 134 4.56 3.02 -8.97
CA ASN A 134 5.62 2.93 -9.98
C ASN A 134 5.81 1.49 -10.49
N GLN A 135 5.25 0.48 -9.80
CA GLN A 135 5.27 -0.92 -10.20
C GLN A 135 4.04 -1.33 -11.04
N GLN A 136 3.17 -0.39 -11.44
CA GLN A 136 1.98 -0.72 -12.24
C GLN A 136 2.30 -1.34 -13.61
N ASN A 137 3.55 -1.25 -14.08
CA ASN A 137 4.02 -1.92 -15.29
C ASN A 137 4.20 -3.44 -15.13
N LEU A 138 4.21 -3.96 -13.89
CA LEU A 138 4.39 -5.39 -13.61
C LEU A 138 3.07 -6.18 -13.70
N GLY A 139 1.94 -5.51 -13.46
CA GLY A 139 0.62 -6.12 -13.37
C GLY A 139 -0.18 -5.52 -12.23
N THR A 140 -1.32 -6.13 -11.92
CA THR A 140 -2.16 -5.73 -10.80
C THR A 140 -1.52 -6.11 -9.48
N ILE A 141 -1.46 -5.16 -8.55
CA ILE A 141 -1.05 -5.36 -7.16
C ILE A 141 -2.27 -5.85 -6.38
N HIS A 142 -2.10 -7.01 -5.72
CA HIS A 142 -3.21 -7.76 -5.11
C HIS A 142 -3.41 -7.46 -3.62
N CYS A 143 -2.40 -6.94 -2.93
CA CYS A 143 -2.48 -6.66 -1.49
C CYS A 143 -1.39 -5.66 -1.05
N SER A 144 -1.43 -5.34 0.25
CA SER A 144 -0.34 -4.67 0.96
C SER A 144 0.31 -5.66 1.95
N ASN A 145 1.31 -5.20 2.70
CA ASN A 145 1.95 -5.96 3.79
C ASN A 145 1.13 -5.99 5.11
N LEU A 146 1.72 -6.51 6.19
CA LEU A 146 1.12 -6.57 7.53
C LEU A 146 0.69 -5.20 8.10
N CYS A 147 1.47 -4.15 7.83
CA CYS A 147 1.31 -2.83 8.46
C CYS A 147 0.69 -1.77 7.53
N THR A 148 0.23 -2.17 6.34
CA THR A 148 -0.56 -1.37 5.37
C THR A 148 0.21 -0.26 4.61
N GLU A 149 1.52 -0.15 4.80
CA GLU A 149 2.35 0.91 4.20
C GLU A 149 3.04 0.50 2.89
N ILE A 150 3.16 -0.80 2.61
CA ILE A 150 3.90 -1.31 1.46
C ILE A 150 2.95 -1.83 0.38
N ILE A 151 3.04 -1.21 -0.80
CA ILE A 151 2.27 -1.55 -2.00
C ILE A 151 3.24 -2.04 -3.07
N GLU A 152 3.48 -3.35 -3.09
CA GLU A 152 4.42 -4.01 -4.01
C GLU A 152 3.73 -5.16 -4.75
N TYR A 153 4.13 -5.38 -6.00
CA TYR A 153 3.64 -6.46 -6.83
C TYR A 153 4.02 -7.84 -6.26
N THR A 154 3.12 -8.81 -6.44
CA THR A 154 3.34 -10.22 -6.07
C THR A 154 2.77 -11.14 -7.15
N SER A 155 3.40 -12.29 -7.32
CA SER A 155 3.02 -13.34 -8.25
C SER A 155 3.41 -14.72 -7.69
N PRO A 156 3.03 -15.84 -8.33
CA PRO A 156 3.45 -17.16 -7.87
C PRO A 156 4.98 -17.36 -7.75
N ASP A 157 5.77 -16.58 -8.49
CA ASP A 157 7.23 -16.61 -8.51
C ASP A 157 7.91 -15.43 -7.78
N GLU A 158 7.13 -14.47 -7.27
CA GLU A 158 7.62 -13.24 -6.63
C GLU A 158 6.88 -12.97 -5.30
N VAL A 159 7.62 -13.05 -4.20
CA VAL A 159 7.15 -12.64 -2.87
C VAL A 159 7.80 -11.30 -2.52
N ALA A 160 7.03 -10.22 -2.54
CA ALA A 160 7.51 -8.87 -2.21
C ALA A 160 8.23 -8.78 -0.86
N VAL A 161 9.22 -7.87 -0.74
CA VAL A 161 10.09 -7.75 0.45
C VAL A 161 10.28 -6.29 0.85
N CYS A 162 9.90 -5.98 2.08
CA CYS A 162 10.01 -4.63 2.63
C CYS A 162 11.39 -4.38 3.24
N ASN A 163 12.24 -3.58 2.58
CA ASN A 163 13.53 -3.13 3.13
C ASN A 163 13.36 -1.77 3.81
N LEU A 164 13.26 -1.73 5.14
CA LEU A 164 12.75 -0.56 5.87
C LEU A 164 13.82 0.17 6.70
N ALA A 165 13.73 1.50 6.74
CA ALA A 165 14.40 2.35 7.74
C ALA A 165 13.51 3.56 8.08
N SER A 166 13.68 4.14 9.27
CA SER A 166 12.96 5.36 9.69
C SER A 166 13.91 6.48 10.08
N ILE A 167 13.62 7.70 9.60
CA ILE A 167 14.39 8.91 9.91
C ILE A 167 13.74 9.62 11.10
N ALA A 168 14.53 9.99 12.12
CA ALA A 168 14.08 10.73 13.29
C ALA A 168 13.95 12.22 12.97
N LEU A 169 12.72 12.67 12.67
CA LEU A 169 12.45 14.03 12.19
C LEU A 169 12.74 15.11 13.22
N ASN A 170 12.64 14.78 14.51
CA ASN A 170 12.90 15.69 15.61
C ASN A 170 14.38 16.12 15.70
N THR A 171 15.32 15.36 15.11
CA THR A 171 16.74 15.72 15.08
C THR A 171 17.03 16.97 14.26
N PHE A 172 16.16 17.31 13.31
CA PHE A 172 16.33 18.46 12.41
C PHE A 172 15.53 19.69 12.85
N ALA A 173 14.72 19.58 13.91
CA ALA A 173 13.89 20.65 14.42
C ALA A 173 14.62 21.48 15.49
N SER A 174 14.44 22.81 15.48
CA SER A 174 15.03 23.72 16.45
C SER A 174 13.98 24.59 17.16
N GLU A 175 14.29 25.01 18.39
CA GLU A 175 13.38 25.83 19.24
C GLU A 175 13.14 27.24 18.68
N ASP A 176 14.02 27.72 17.79
CA ASP A 176 13.87 28.99 17.06
C ASP A 176 12.89 28.89 15.87
N CYS A 177 12.13 27.79 15.78
CA CYS A 177 11.20 27.47 14.70
C CYS A 177 11.86 27.25 13.33
N SER A 178 13.17 26.98 13.28
CA SER A 178 13.87 26.54 12.07
C SER A 178 13.89 25.00 11.93
N TYR A 179 14.06 24.52 10.70
CA TYR A 179 14.17 23.10 10.37
C TYR A 179 15.32 22.85 9.39
N ASP A 180 16.24 21.94 9.71
CA ASP A 180 17.40 21.61 8.89
C ASP A 180 17.06 20.64 7.76
N PHE A 181 16.54 21.19 6.66
CA PHE A 181 16.22 20.41 5.46
C PHE A 181 17.47 19.87 4.75
N LYS A 182 18.62 20.53 4.89
CA LYS A 182 19.86 20.06 4.26
C LYS A 182 20.37 18.80 4.96
N GLY A 183 20.37 18.79 6.29
CA GLY A 183 20.65 17.61 7.09
C GLY A 183 19.68 16.46 6.80
N LEU A 184 18.38 16.75 6.73
CA LEU A 184 17.37 15.75 6.37
C LEU A 184 17.64 15.13 4.99
N TYR A 185 17.92 15.97 3.99
CA TYR A 185 18.26 15.53 2.65
C TYR A 185 19.51 14.61 2.66
N ASP A 186 20.59 15.02 3.33
CA ASP A 186 21.84 14.25 3.35
C ASP A 186 21.68 12.89 4.05
N VAL A 187 20.98 12.85 5.17
CA VAL A 187 20.66 11.60 5.88
C VAL A 187 19.78 10.69 5.05
N THR A 188 18.81 11.25 4.31
CA THR A 188 17.93 10.47 3.44
C THR A 188 18.70 9.80 2.30
N LYS A 189 19.69 10.49 1.70
CA LYS A 189 20.57 9.89 0.68
C LYS A 189 21.38 8.73 1.27
N VAL A 190 21.91 8.89 2.48
CA VAL A 190 22.65 7.82 3.17
C VAL A 190 21.74 6.61 3.44
N ALA A 191 20.54 6.84 3.99
CA ALA A 191 19.57 5.77 4.27
C ALA A 191 19.18 5.00 2.99
N THR A 192 18.95 5.73 1.88
CA THR A 192 18.68 5.14 0.55
C THR A 192 19.80 4.20 0.11
N ARG A 193 21.06 4.63 0.19
CA ARG A 193 22.22 3.79 -0.17
C ARG A 193 22.38 2.59 0.74
N ASN A 194 22.10 2.75 2.04
CA ASN A 194 22.17 1.66 3.01
C ASN A 194 21.13 0.59 2.70
N LEU A 195 19.88 0.97 2.45
CA LEU A 195 18.82 0.03 2.09
C LEU A 195 19.11 -0.69 0.76
N ASN A 196 19.66 0.00 -0.24
CA ASN A 196 20.08 -0.66 -1.48
C ASN A 196 21.18 -1.72 -1.25
N LYS A 197 22.10 -1.49 -0.31
CA LYS A 197 23.10 -2.50 0.08
C LYS A 197 22.45 -3.68 0.82
N VAL A 198 21.47 -3.43 1.68
CA VAL A 198 20.74 -4.48 2.40
C VAL A 198 20.11 -5.48 1.44
N ILE A 199 19.52 -5.02 0.32
CA ILE A 199 18.95 -5.90 -0.72
C ILE A 199 19.97 -6.96 -1.18
N ASN A 200 21.24 -6.59 -1.35
CA ASN A 200 22.28 -7.51 -1.83
C ASN A 200 22.80 -8.45 -0.73
N LEU A 201 22.78 -8.00 0.53
CA LEU A 201 23.36 -8.72 1.66
C LEU A 201 22.33 -9.58 2.42
N ASN A 202 21.04 -9.34 2.22
CA ASN A 202 19.99 -10.02 2.96
C ASN A 202 19.98 -11.53 2.72
N TYR A 203 19.67 -12.28 3.76
CA TYR A 203 19.38 -13.71 3.66
C TYR A 203 17.89 -13.92 3.42
N TYR A 204 17.53 -14.35 2.21
CA TYR A 204 16.14 -14.55 1.82
C TYR A 204 15.64 -15.94 2.25
N PRO A 205 14.51 -16.04 2.98
CA PRO A 205 14.00 -17.32 3.47
C PRO A 205 13.40 -18.21 2.37
N VAL A 206 12.98 -17.61 1.25
CA VAL A 206 12.42 -18.30 0.07
C VAL A 206 12.99 -17.68 -1.21
N LYS A 207 13.06 -18.45 -2.30
CA LYS A 207 13.70 -18.01 -3.55
C LYS A 207 12.92 -16.89 -4.24
N GLU A 208 11.59 -16.94 -4.14
CA GLU A 208 10.63 -15.99 -4.71
C GLU A 208 10.85 -14.58 -4.12
N ALA A 209 11.24 -14.52 -2.84
CA ALA A 209 11.58 -13.27 -2.16
C ALA A 209 12.89 -12.66 -2.68
N ARG A 210 13.88 -13.51 -2.96
CA ARG A 210 15.13 -13.06 -3.59
C ARG A 210 14.87 -12.57 -5.02
N ASN A 211 14.04 -13.28 -5.78
CA ASN A 211 13.68 -12.91 -7.15
C ASN A 211 13.05 -11.52 -7.20
N ALA A 212 11.98 -11.30 -6.42
CA ALA A 212 11.27 -10.02 -6.38
C ALA A 212 12.22 -8.87 -5.98
N ASN A 213 12.96 -9.02 -4.90
CA ASN A 213 13.79 -7.93 -4.37
C ASN A 213 14.98 -7.59 -5.29
N MET A 214 15.56 -8.57 -5.98
CA MET A 214 16.66 -8.31 -6.91
C MET A 214 16.18 -7.66 -8.22
N LYS A 215 14.99 -8.00 -8.69
CA LYS A 215 14.38 -7.53 -9.95
C LYS A 215 13.82 -6.10 -9.86
N HIS A 216 13.20 -5.76 -8.74
CA HIS A 216 12.50 -4.48 -8.56
C HIS A 216 13.19 -3.53 -7.57
N ARG A 217 14.05 -4.07 -6.70
CA ARG A 217 14.84 -3.34 -5.70
C ARG A 217 14.08 -2.30 -4.85
N PRO A 218 12.87 -2.62 -4.34
CA PRO A 218 12.10 -1.65 -3.55
C PRO A 218 12.74 -1.36 -2.19
N ILE A 219 12.57 -0.13 -1.71
CA ILE A 219 12.95 0.29 -0.36
C ILE A 219 11.83 1.11 0.28
N GLY A 220 11.70 1.03 1.60
CA GLY A 220 10.75 1.82 2.38
C GLY A 220 11.46 2.75 3.35
N LEU A 221 11.42 4.05 3.06
CA LEU A 221 11.90 5.10 3.95
C LEU A 221 10.71 5.71 4.69
N GLY A 222 10.65 5.44 5.99
CA GLY A 222 9.66 6.00 6.89
C GLY A 222 10.22 7.12 7.76
N VAL A 223 9.40 7.58 8.68
CA VAL A 223 9.73 8.64 9.64
C VAL A 223 9.31 8.25 11.05
N GLN A 224 9.94 8.87 12.04
CA GLN A 224 9.52 8.87 13.43
C GLN A 224 9.73 10.26 14.04
N GLY A 225 9.06 10.56 15.15
CA GLY A 225 9.23 11.85 15.83
C GLY A 225 8.61 13.05 15.12
N LEU A 226 7.58 12.86 14.28
CA LEU A 226 6.88 13.97 13.61
C LEU A 226 6.20 14.91 14.62
N ALA A 227 5.51 14.34 15.60
CA ALA A 227 4.86 15.11 16.67
C ALA A 227 5.90 15.85 17.52
N ASP A 228 7.02 15.19 17.85
CA ASP A 228 8.13 15.78 18.59
C ASP A 228 8.75 16.97 17.83
N ALA A 229 8.96 16.83 16.52
CA ALA A 229 9.44 17.94 15.69
C ALA A 229 8.49 19.15 15.75
N TYR A 230 7.18 18.93 15.66
CA TYR A 230 6.19 19.99 15.80
C TYR A 230 6.20 20.61 17.20
N MET A 231 6.36 19.80 18.25
CA MET A 231 6.44 20.30 19.63
C MET A 231 7.69 21.16 19.87
N ILE A 232 8.85 20.74 19.36
CA ILE A 232 10.11 21.50 19.43
C ILE A 232 9.94 22.86 18.76
N MET A 233 9.34 22.88 17.57
CA MET A 233 9.10 24.11 16.79
C MET A 233 7.87 24.92 17.26
N ARG A 234 7.19 24.48 18.33
CA ARG A 234 5.98 25.12 18.87
C ARG A 234 4.85 25.25 17.84
N PHE A 235 4.74 24.29 16.92
CA PHE A 235 3.66 24.21 15.95
C PHE A 235 2.58 23.25 16.48
N PRO A 236 1.34 23.71 16.74
CA PRO A 236 0.22 22.81 16.94
C PRO A 236 0.07 21.90 15.72
N PHE A 237 -0.28 20.62 15.93
CA PHE A 237 -0.32 19.61 14.86
C PHE A 237 -1.21 20.02 13.68
N GLU A 238 -2.33 20.68 13.95
CA GLU A 238 -3.33 21.10 12.96
C GLU A 238 -3.06 22.52 12.41
N SER A 239 -1.95 23.16 12.79
CA SER A 239 -1.64 24.52 12.34
C SER A 239 -1.17 24.53 10.87
N GLU A 240 -1.41 25.65 10.17
CA GLU A 240 -0.90 25.83 8.80
C GLU A 240 0.63 25.72 8.71
N LYS A 241 1.35 26.10 9.77
CA LYS A 241 2.82 25.92 9.84
C LYS A 241 3.22 24.45 9.90
N ALA A 242 2.54 23.63 10.71
CA ALA A 242 2.78 22.18 10.76
C ALA A 242 2.41 21.52 9.44
N LYS A 243 1.31 21.94 8.80
CA LYS A 243 0.90 21.46 7.48
C LYS A 243 1.93 21.77 6.39
N GLN A 244 2.47 22.99 6.36
CA GLN A 244 3.52 23.33 5.40
C GLN A 244 4.81 22.56 5.70
N LEU A 245 5.21 22.45 6.97
CA LEU A 245 6.39 21.67 7.35
C LEU A 245 6.25 20.19 6.95
N ASN A 246 5.06 19.61 7.09
CA ASN A 246 4.77 18.26 6.60
C ASN A 246 5.09 18.12 5.11
N ILE A 247 4.57 19.04 4.29
CA ILE A 247 4.82 19.04 2.83
C ILE A 247 6.32 19.14 2.56
N ASP A 248 7.00 20.13 3.16
CA ASP A 248 8.42 20.38 2.93
C ASP A 248 9.31 19.18 3.34
N VAL A 249 8.99 18.50 4.45
CA VAL A 249 9.71 17.31 4.93
C VAL A 249 9.60 16.18 3.93
N PHE A 250 8.37 15.83 3.51
CA PHE A 250 8.17 14.69 2.63
C PHE A 250 8.62 14.97 1.19
N GLU A 251 8.49 16.22 0.70
CA GLU A 251 9.11 16.63 -0.58
C GLU A 251 10.64 16.48 -0.53
N THR A 252 11.28 16.94 0.55
CA THR A 252 12.73 16.83 0.74
C THR A 252 13.21 15.38 0.77
N MET A 253 12.52 14.54 1.53
CA MET A 253 12.86 13.11 1.62
C MET A 253 12.69 12.42 0.27
N TYR A 254 11.57 12.68 -0.43
CA TYR A 254 11.31 12.06 -1.72
C TYR A 254 12.36 12.48 -2.76
N PHE A 255 12.67 13.77 -2.86
CA PHE A 255 13.69 14.28 -3.77
C PHE A 255 15.06 13.66 -3.48
N ALA A 256 15.51 13.68 -2.23
CA ALA A 256 16.79 13.11 -1.81
C ALA A 256 16.90 11.61 -2.14
N ALA A 257 15.83 10.84 -1.88
CA ALA A 257 15.80 9.42 -2.17
C ALA A 257 15.85 9.13 -3.68
N CYS A 258 15.08 9.87 -4.48
CA CYS A 258 15.09 9.76 -5.94
C CYS A 258 16.47 10.10 -6.51
N GLU A 259 17.08 11.19 -6.07
CA GLU A 259 18.40 11.60 -6.56
C GLU A 259 19.49 10.59 -6.15
N ALA A 260 19.50 10.09 -4.90
CA ALA A 260 20.41 9.03 -4.51
C ALA A 260 20.20 7.73 -5.32
N SER A 261 18.96 7.42 -5.67
CA SER A 261 18.62 6.28 -6.55
C SER A 261 19.12 6.50 -7.98
N CYS A 262 18.97 7.71 -8.54
CA CYS A 262 19.53 8.07 -9.85
C CYS A 262 21.06 7.98 -9.87
N GLU A 263 21.75 8.44 -8.82
CA GLU A 263 23.22 8.30 -8.70
C GLU A 263 23.65 6.83 -8.66
N LEU A 264 22.88 5.96 -7.99
CA LEU A 264 23.13 4.51 -7.99
C LEU A 264 22.89 3.93 -9.39
N ALA A 265 21.83 4.32 -10.07
CA ALA A 265 21.53 3.87 -11.42
C ALA A 265 22.58 4.33 -12.44
N ALA A 266 23.13 5.55 -12.29
CA ALA A 266 24.22 6.04 -13.13
C ALA A 266 25.50 5.21 -12.98
N ARG A 267 25.72 4.60 -11.80
CA ARG A 267 26.88 3.75 -11.52
C ARG A 267 26.66 2.29 -11.90
N ASP A 268 25.52 1.73 -11.51
CA ASP A 268 25.25 0.28 -11.54
C ASP A 268 24.27 -0.13 -12.67
N GLY A 269 23.66 0.84 -13.35
CA GLY A 269 22.50 0.64 -14.21
C GLY A 269 21.17 0.68 -13.42
N PRO A 270 20.04 0.91 -14.10
CA PRO A 270 18.73 0.87 -13.47
C PRO A 270 18.38 -0.55 -12.98
N TYR A 271 17.37 -0.67 -12.10
CA TYR A 271 16.81 -1.97 -11.74
C TYR A 271 16.16 -2.63 -12.97
N GLU A 272 16.11 -3.96 -12.99
CA GLU A 272 15.77 -4.76 -14.19
C GLU A 272 14.45 -4.38 -14.86
N THR A 273 13.48 -3.94 -14.06
CA THR A 273 12.10 -3.62 -14.49
C THR A 273 11.80 -2.13 -14.53
N TYR A 274 12.83 -1.30 -14.64
CA TYR A 274 12.68 0.16 -14.74
C TYR A 274 11.97 0.57 -16.02
N GLU A 275 12.37 0.01 -17.16
CA GLU A 275 11.79 0.32 -18.46
C GLU A 275 10.29 -0.01 -18.50
N GLY A 276 9.48 0.95 -18.94
CA GLY A 276 8.03 0.85 -18.98
C GLY A 276 7.31 1.33 -17.71
N SER A 277 8.02 1.51 -16.59
CA SER A 277 7.47 2.13 -15.36
C SER A 277 7.08 3.59 -15.59
N PRO A 278 6.18 4.17 -14.76
CA PRO A 278 5.92 5.61 -14.77
C PRO A 278 7.18 6.47 -14.66
N ALA A 279 8.12 6.10 -13.78
CA ALA A 279 9.38 6.84 -13.62
C ALA A 279 10.24 6.86 -14.90
N SER A 280 10.26 5.77 -15.68
CA SER A 280 10.95 5.75 -16.99
C SER A 280 10.32 6.69 -18.03
N LYS A 281 9.06 7.06 -17.83
CA LYS A 281 8.29 8.00 -18.66
C LYS A 281 8.33 9.43 -18.12
N GLY A 282 9.16 9.70 -17.11
CA GLY A 282 9.27 11.00 -16.46
C GLY A 282 8.10 11.34 -15.53
N GLN A 283 7.32 10.35 -15.10
CA GLN A 283 6.23 10.54 -14.14
C GLN A 283 6.68 10.12 -12.74
N LEU A 284 6.78 11.08 -11.83
CA LEU A 284 7.05 10.85 -10.42
C LEU A 284 5.75 10.76 -9.61
N GLN A 285 5.86 10.48 -8.32
CA GLN A 285 4.70 10.19 -7.49
C GLN A 285 3.69 11.34 -7.49
N PHE A 286 4.14 12.59 -7.32
CA PHE A 286 3.26 13.76 -7.33
C PHE A 286 2.53 13.96 -8.67
N ASP A 287 3.13 13.55 -9.80
CA ASP A 287 2.47 13.59 -11.11
C ASP A 287 1.28 12.62 -11.16
N LEU A 288 1.43 11.43 -10.56
CA LEU A 288 0.34 10.44 -10.46
C LEU A 288 -0.81 10.90 -9.55
N TRP A 289 -0.57 11.92 -8.71
CA TRP A 289 -1.60 12.60 -7.92
C TRP A 289 -2.13 13.88 -8.58
N GLY A 290 -1.55 14.33 -9.70
CA GLY A 290 -1.88 15.62 -10.31
C GLY A 290 -1.48 16.82 -9.44
N VAL A 291 -0.47 16.66 -8.59
CA VAL A 291 0.02 17.69 -7.66
C VAL A 291 1.32 18.29 -8.19
N LYS A 292 1.44 19.62 -8.10
CA LYS A 292 2.72 20.31 -8.33
C LYS A 292 3.42 20.51 -6.97
N PRO A 293 4.69 20.10 -6.83
CA PRO A 293 5.47 20.39 -5.62
C PRO A 293 5.49 21.89 -5.31
N THR A 294 5.41 22.26 -4.04
CA THR A 294 5.23 23.67 -3.63
C THR A 294 6.32 24.21 -2.74
N SER A 295 7.25 23.39 -2.22
CA SER A 295 8.29 23.89 -1.31
C SER A 295 9.26 24.87 -1.98
N GLY A 296 9.45 24.76 -3.31
CA GLY A 296 10.43 25.55 -4.07
C GLY A 296 11.89 25.31 -3.62
N ARG A 297 12.14 24.23 -2.87
CA ARG A 297 13.47 23.89 -2.31
C ARG A 297 14.32 23.07 -3.26
N TRP A 298 13.69 22.30 -4.16
CA TRP A 298 14.32 21.29 -5.01
C TRP A 298 13.80 21.38 -6.45
#